data_AF-A0A158KZ71-F1
#
_entry.id   AF-A0A158KZ71-F1
#
_cell.length_a   1.000
_cell.length_b   1.000
_cell.length_c   1.000
_cell.angle_alpha   90.00
_cell.angle_beta   90.00
_cell.angle_gamma   90.00
#
_symmetry.space_group_name_H-M   'P 1'
#
loop_
_entity.id
_entity.type
_entity.pdbx_description
1 polymer ?
#
loop_
_entity_poly.entity_id
_entity_poly.type
_entity_poly.pdbx_seq_one_letter_code
_entity_poly.pdbx_strand_id
1 'polypeptide(L)'
;MAVIGIGALTASTAVATAGDARLFKNGRQFAAWLSTVLKQKSSGGKTRLGRIIKQGNTYLRMLLFQGARSAVTSAHRRTDRLSRWIVQLQARVGWYRALVGVANKHARILWAILAKVKA
;
A
#
# COMPACT_ATOMS: atom_id res chain seq x y z
N MET A 1 -15.29 4.44 -7.07
CA MET A 1 -14.40 5.09 -6.09
C MET A 1 -12.99 5.12 -6.64
N ALA A 2 -12.42 6.31 -6.89
CA ALA A 2 -11.05 6.44 -7.39
C ALA A 2 -10.08 6.63 -6.21
N VAL A 3 -9.04 5.79 -6.12
CA VAL A 3 -7.96 5.95 -5.13
C VAL A 3 -6.85 6.75 -5.78
N ILE A 4 -6.38 7.81 -5.12
CA ILE A 4 -5.32 8.68 -5.64
C ILE A 4 -4.05 7.88 -5.88
N GLY A 5 -3.51 7.96 -7.09
CA GLY A 5 -2.32 7.19 -7.50
C GLY A 5 -2.61 5.76 -7.95
N ILE A 6 -3.85 5.27 -7.89
CA ILE A 6 -4.23 3.97 -8.47
C ILE A 6 -4.98 4.23 -9.78
N GLY A 7 -4.31 3.99 -10.91
CA GLY A 7 -4.91 4.08 -12.24
C GLY A 7 -5.62 2.80 -12.66
N ALA A 8 -6.27 2.83 -13.82
CA ALA A 8 -7.00 1.68 -14.39
C ALA A 8 -6.10 0.43 -14.53
N LEU A 9 -4.86 0.60 -14.99
CA LEU A 9 -3.88 -0.50 -15.08
C LEU A 9 -3.61 -1.14 -13.71
N THR A 10 -3.34 -0.33 -12.69
CA THR A 10 -3.09 -0.83 -11.33
C THR A 10 -4.33 -1.52 -10.76
N ALA A 11 -5.53 -1.00 -11.04
CA ALA A 11 -6.78 -1.61 -10.62
C ALA A 11 -7.02 -2.97 -11.31
N SER A 12 -6.88 -3.05 -12.63
CA SER A 12 -7.06 -4.29 -13.39
C SER A 12 -6.02 -5.35 -13.01
N THR A 13 -4.75 -4.95 -12.88
CA THR A 13 -3.71 -5.86 -12.39
C THR A 13 -4.00 -6.34 -10.98
N ALA A 14 -4.50 -5.47 -10.09
CA ALA A 14 -4.84 -5.87 -8.73
C ALA A 14 -5.96 -6.91 -8.69
N VAL A 15 -7.01 -6.74 -9.49
CA VAL A 15 -8.11 -7.73 -9.61
C VAL A 15 -7.57 -9.05 -10.17
N ALA A 16 -6.83 -9.00 -11.28
CA ALA A 16 -6.27 -10.18 -11.92
C ALA A 16 -5.28 -10.94 -11.03
N THR A 17 -4.50 -10.22 -10.21
CA THR A 17 -3.49 -10.82 -9.34
C THR A 17 -4.07 -11.32 -8.02
N ALA A 18 -5.03 -10.58 -7.44
CA ALA A 18 -5.61 -10.93 -6.14
C ALA A 18 -6.63 -12.07 -6.24
N GLY A 19 -7.28 -12.26 -7.40
CA GLY A 19 -8.38 -13.20 -7.54
C GLY A 19 -9.47 -12.90 -6.50
N ASP A 20 -9.70 -13.84 -5.57
CA ASP A 20 -10.59 -13.62 -4.42
C ASP A 20 -9.84 -12.99 -3.23
N ALA A 21 -10.02 -11.68 -3.06
CA ALA A 21 -9.43 -10.93 -1.95
C ALA A 21 -10.02 -11.30 -0.56
N ARG A 22 -11.11 -12.08 -0.51
CA ARG A 22 -11.72 -12.59 0.74
C ARG A 22 -10.91 -13.72 1.36
N LEU A 23 -10.00 -14.34 0.61
CA LEU A 23 -9.05 -15.34 1.13
C LEU A 23 -8.13 -14.75 2.21
N PHE A 24 -7.95 -13.42 2.22
CA PHE A 24 -7.19 -12.72 3.26
C PHE A 24 -8.11 -12.26 4.41
N LYS A 25 -7.77 -12.60 5.66
CA LYS A 25 -8.56 -12.22 6.84
C LYS A 25 -8.62 -10.71 7.06
N ASN A 26 -7.61 -9.97 6.59
CA ASN A 26 -7.56 -8.52 6.70
C ASN A 26 -6.63 -7.88 5.66
N GLY A 27 -6.77 -6.57 5.45
CA GLY A 27 -5.91 -5.82 4.53
C GLY A 27 -4.43 -5.76 4.94
N ARG A 28 -4.07 -6.10 6.19
CA ARG A 28 -2.66 -6.22 6.59
C ARG A 28 -2.05 -7.50 6.04
N GLN A 29 -2.78 -8.60 6.03
CA GLN A 29 -2.36 -9.86 5.40
C GLN A 29 -2.21 -9.68 3.89
N PHE A 30 -3.14 -8.97 3.25
CA PHE A 30 -3.00 -8.64 1.83
C PHE A 30 -1.77 -7.76 1.54
N ALA A 31 -1.54 -6.70 2.33
CA ALA A 31 -0.37 -5.85 2.19
C ALA A 31 0.95 -6.62 2.46
N ALA A 32 0.93 -7.60 3.38
CA ALA A 32 2.07 -8.46 3.67
C ALA A 32 2.35 -9.43 2.51
N TRP A 33 1.29 -9.99 1.92
CA TRP A 33 1.37 -10.87 0.74
C TRP A 33 1.92 -10.13 -0.49
N LEU A 34 1.52 -8.87 -0.69
CA LEU A 34 2.07 -7.99 -1.73
C LEU A 34 3.50 -7.49 -1.45
N SER A 35 4.11 -7.89 -0.34
CA SER A 35 5.43 -7.41 0.09
C SER A 35 5.52 -5.89 0.24
N THR A 36 4.40 -5.23 0.53
CA THR A 36 4.36 -3.77 0.81
C THR A 36 4.61 -3.47 2.30
N VAL A 37 4.81 -4.52 3.10
CA VAL A 37 5.05 -4.46 4.54
C VAL A 37 6.53 -4.75 4.81
N LEU A 38 7.10 -4.07 5.82
CA LEU A 38 8.44 -4.36 6.33
C LEU A 38 8.45 -5.74 6.99
N LYS A 39 9.47 -6.57 6.73
CA LYS A 39 9.64 -7.91 7.33
C LYS A 39 9.55 -7.80 8.86
N GLN A 40 8.47 -8.26 9.46
CA GLN A 40 8.34 -8.30 10.91
C GLN A 40 9.12 -9.52 11.42
N LYS A 41 10.23 -9.29 12.12
CA LYS A 41 10.93 -10.31 12.89
C LYS A 41 10.54 -10.12 14.36
N SER A 42 9.80 -11.07 14.91
CA SER A 42 9.49 -11.11 16.34
C SER A 42 10.05 -12.41 16.90
N SER A 43 11.00 -12.32 17.83
CA SER A 43 11.38 -13.43 18.70
C SER A 43 11.37 -12.94 20.15
N GLY A 44 10.91 -13.80 21.07
CA GLY A 44 10.93 -13.52 22.51
C GLY A 44 10.21 -12.23 22.93
N GLY A 45 9.04 -11.92 22.37
CA GLY A 45 8.23 -10.75 22.76
C GLY A 45 8.69 -9.39 22.21
N LYS A 46 9.82 -9.32 21.49
CA LYS A 46 10.32 -8.06 20.90
C LYS A 46 10.00 -8.01 19.41
N THR A 47 9.06 -7.15 19.03
CA THR A 47 8.73 -6.92 17.61
C THR A 47 9.74 -5.97 16.98
N ARG A 48 10.56 -6.45 16.04
CA ARG A 48 11.45 -5.61 15.23
C ARG A 48 10.99 -5.59 13.78
N LEU A 49 10.78 -4.40 13.23
CA LEU A 49 10.50 -4.19 11.81
C LEU A 49 11.83 -4.16 11.03
N GLY A 50 12.00 -5.08 10.09
CA GLY A 50 13.19 -5.26 9.25
C GLY A 50 13.03 -4.69 7.83
N ARG A 51 13.79 -5.22 6.87
CA ARG A 51 13.77 -4.77 5.46
C ARG A 51 12.43 -5.07 4.78
N ILE A 52 12.11 -4.34 3.71
CA ILE A 52 11.00 -4.67 2.80
C ILE A 52 11.21 -6.11 2.29
N ILE A 53 10.24 -6.98 2.54
CA ILE A 53 10.22 -8.31 1.94
C ILE A 53 10.10 -8.15 0.42
N LYS A 54 10.86 -8.91 -0.35
CA LYS A 54 10.81 -8.84 -1.82
C LYS A 54 9.93 -9.93 -2.46
N GLN A 55 9.11 -10.65 -1.69
CA GLN A 55 8.34 -11.81 -2.15
C GLN A 55 6.90 -11.47 -2.60
N GLY A 56 6.47 -12.00 -3.74
CA GLY A 56 5.14 -11.73 -4.31
C GLY A 56 5.21 -11.07 -5.67
N ASN A 57 4.08 -10.60 -6.20
CA ASN A 57 4.02 -10.04 -7.56
C ASN A 57 4.80 -8.71 -7.67
N THR A 58 5.97 -8.77 -8.32
CA THR A 58 6.85 -7.61 -8.55
C THR A 58 6.17 -6.50 -9.34
N TYR A 59 5.34 -6.85 -10.32
CA TYR A 59 4.65 -5.90 -11.20
C TYR A 59 3.60 -5.09 -10.43
N LEU A 60 2.75 -5.76 -9.64
CA LEU A 60 1.76 -5.09 -8.80
C LEU A 60 2.43 -4.22 -7.72
N ARG A 61 3.55 -4.68 -7.13
CA ARG A 61 4.34 -3.87 -6.20
C ARG A 61 4.90 -2.63 -6.89
N MET A 62 5.47 -2.77 -8.08
CA MET A 62 5.99 -1.63 -8.84
C MET A 62 4.89 -0.59 -9.12
N LEU A 63 3.72 -1.04 -9.56
CA LEU A 63 2.57 -0.18 -9.83
C LEU A 63 2.09 0.56 -8.57
N LEU A 64 2.02 -0.12 -7.43
CA LEU A 64 1.67 0.50 -6.15
C LEU A 64 2.69 1.55 -5.71
N PHE A 65 3.98 1.31 -5.94
CA PHE A 65 5.04 2.26 -5.63
C PHE A 65 5.00 3.49 -6.56
N GLN A 66 4.73 3.30 -7.85
CA GLN A 66 4.53 4.41 -8.79
C GLN A 66 3.31 5.25 -8.41
N GLY A 67 2.21 4.59 -8.04
CA GLY A 67 1.02 5.26 -7.53
C GLY A 67 1.25 6.03 -6.24
N ALA A 68 1.98 5.43 -5.30
CA ALA A 68 2.39 6.10 -4.07
C ALA A 68 3.28 7.32 -4.35
N ARG A 69 4.22 7.22 -5.29
CA ARG A 69 5.08 8.34 -5.70
C ARG A 69 4.25 9.51 -6.21
N SER A 70 3.29 9.24 -7.10
CA SER A 70 2.36 10.26 -7.61
C SER A 70 1.51 10.91 -6.51
N ALA A 71 1.05 10.11 -5.54
CA ALA A 71 0.29 10.64 -4.40
C ALA A 71 1.15 11.51 -3.48
N VAL A 72 2.40 11.14 -3.21
CA VAL A 72 3.33 11.95 -2.40
C VAL A 72 3.71 13.24 -3.10
N THR A 73 4.04 13.20 -4.40
CA THR A 73 4.37 14.41 -5.17
C THR A 73 3.20 15.36 -5.29
N SER A 74 1.96 14.86 -5.41
CA SER A 74 0.77 15.71 -5.51
C SER A 74 0.17 16.15 -4.16
N ALA A 75 0.60 15.55 -3.03
CA ALA A 75 0.02 15.78 -1.72
C ALA A 75 0.09 17.24 -1.25
N HIS A 76 1.16 17.97 -1.57
CA HIS A 76 1.34 19.38 -1.19
C HIS A 76 0.35 20.33 -1.89
N ARG A 77 -0.28 19.91 -3.00
CA ARG A 77 -1.24 20.72 -3.77
C ARG A 77 -2.70 20.49 -3.38
N ARG A 78 -2.96 19.60 -2.41
CA ARG A 78 -4.30 19.14 -2.06
C ARG A 78 -4.54 19.20 -0.55
N THR A 79 -5.78 19.49 -0.15
CA THR A 79 -6.19 19.62 1.25
C THR A 79 -6.92 18.39 1.80
N ASP A 80 -7.01 17.30 1.02
CA ASP A 80 -7.64 16.05 1.44
C ASP A 80 -7.04 15.48 2.74
N ARG A 81 -7.84 14.73 3.49
CA ARG A 81 -7.37 14.05 4.72
C ARG A 81 -6.19 13.11 4.44
N LEU A 82 -6.18 12.46 3.27
CA LEU A 82 -5.05 11.62 2.85
C LEU A 82 -3.82 12.48 2.56
N SER A 83 -3.95 13.54 1.76
CA SER A 83 -2.87 14.44 1.38
C SER A 83 -2.23 15.11 2.60
N ARG A 84 -3.05 15.59 3.56
CA ARG A 84 -2.56 16.12 4.85
C ARG A 84 -1.77 15.08 5.66
N TRP A 85 -2.27 13.84 5.72
CA TRP A 85 -1.54 12.76 6.40
C TRP A 85 -0.22 12.44 5.70
N ILE A 86 -0.17 12.48 4.36
CA ILE A 86 1.06 12.26 3.58
C ILE A 86 2.10 13.35 3.87
N VAL A 87 1.70 14.62 3.84
CA VAL A 87 2.59 15.76 4.13
C VAL A 87 3.15 15.66 5.56
N GLN A 88 2.29 15.38 6.55
CA GLN A 88 2.72 15.19 7.93
C GLN A 88 3.66 13.98 8.09
N LEU A 89 3.39 12.87 7.39
CA LEU A 89 4.25 11.70 7.41
C LEU A 89 5.61 12.00 6.79
N GLN A 90 5.63 12.67 5.64
CA GLN A 90 6.85 13.07 4.96
C GLN A 90 7.71 13.98 5.85
N ALA A 91 7.10 14.93 6.56
CA ALA A 91 7.81 15.79 7.51
C ALA A 91 8.43 15.01 8.68
N ARG A 92 7.78 13.93 9.14
CA ARG A 92 8.25 13.13 10.29
C ARG A 92 9.33 12.11 9.96
N VAL A 93 9.23 11.44 8.81
CA VAL A 93 10.09 10.27 8.50
C VAL A 93 10.92 10.42 7.22
N GLY A 94 10.73 11.51 6.47
CA GLY A 94 11.41 11.76 5.20
C GLY A 94 10.75 11.05 4.00
N TRP A 95 11.20 11.42 2.80
CA TRP A 95 10.57 11.05 1.52
C TRP A 95 10.41 9.54 1.30
N TYR A 96 11.51 8.78 1.33
CA TYR A 96 11.49 7.35 0.99
C TYR A 96 10.67 6.51 1.98
N ARG A 97 10.73 6.85 3.28
CA ARG A 97 9.94 6.17 4.31
C ARG A 97 8.46 6.51 4.19
N ALA A 98 8.12 7.76 3.87
CA ALA A 98 6.75 8.17 3.60
C ALA A 98 6.19 7.45 2.37
N LEU A 99 6.96 7.34 1.30
CA LEU A 99 6.54 6.64 0.07
C LEU A 99 6.16 5.17 0.33
N VAL A 100 6.96 4.45 1.12
CA VAL A 100 6.64 3.06 1.54
C VAL A 100 5.37 3.03 2.40
N GLY A 101 5.20 3.98 3.32
CA GLY A 101 3.99 4.09 4.15
C GLY A 101 2.73 4.35 3.32
N VAL A 102 2.82 5.22 2.31
CA VAL A 102 1.72 5.50 1.38
C VAL A 102 1.38 4.28 0.54
N ALA A 103 2.38 3.58 -0.01
CA ALA A 103 2.15 2.34 -0.76
C ALA A 103 1.42 1.28 0.08
N ASN A 104 1.81 1.12 1.35
CA ASN A 104 1.15 0.19 2.28
C ASN A 104 -0.31 0.60 2.54
N LYS A 105 -0.57 1.90 2.69
CA LYS A 105 -1.94 2.42 2.84
C LYS A 105 -2.78 2.18 1.58
N HIS A 106 -2.22 2.38 0.39
CA HIS A 106 -2.87 2.05 -0.88
C HIS A 106 -3.19 0.56 -0.97
N ALA A 107 -2.27 -0.33 -0.61
CA ALA A 107 -2.52 -1.78 -0.59
C ALA A 107 -3.70 -2.16 0.32
N ARG A 108 -3.82 -1.53 1.49
CA ARG A 108 -4.94 -1.75 2.42
C ARG A 108 -6.28 -1.22 1.89
N ILE A 109 -6.26 -0.08 1.22
CA ILE A 109 -7.46 0.48 0.57
C ILE A 109 -7.89 -0.42 -0.59
N LEU A 110 -6.94 -0.86 -1.41
CA LEU A 110 -7.17 -1.76 -2.52
C LEU A 110 -7.81 -3.07 -2.05
N TRP A 111 -7.29 -3.67 -0.98
CA TRP A 111 -7.93 -4.83 -0.36
C TRP A 111 -9.37 -4.54 0.10
N ALA A 112 -9.60 -3.42 0.77
CA ALA A 112 -10.95 -3.08 1.26
C ALA A 112 -11.94 -2.88 0.11
N ILE A 113 -11.48 -2.42 -1.05
CA ILE A 113 -12.28 -2.33 -2.27
C ILE A 113 -12.53 -3.75 -2.82
N LEU A 114 -11.47 -4.54 -3.04
CA LEU A 114 -11.59 -5.89 -3.60
C LEU A 114 -12.42 -6.83 -2.73
N ALA A 115 -12.30 -6.75 -1.40
CA ALA A 115 -13.07 -7.56 -0.46
C ALA A 115 -14.56 -7.13 -0.39
N LYS A 116 -14.88 -5.88 -0.76
CA LYS A 116 -16.24 -5.36 -0.82
C LYS A 116 -16.90 -5.50 -2.19
N VAL A 117 -16.11 -5.67 -3.26
CA VAL A 117 -16.65 -5.98 -4.58
C VAL A 117 -17.25 -7.39 -4.51
N LYS A 118 -18.57 -7.43 -4.37
CA LYS A 118 -19.38 -8.61 -4.67
C LYS A 118 -19.14 -8.93 -6.15
N ALA A 119 -18.63 -10.14 -6.41
CA ALA A 119 -18.99 -10.84 -7.63
C ALA A 119 -20.49 -11.12 -7.59
#